data_AF-A0A9E0DHW4-F1
#
_entry.id   AF-A0A9E0DHW4-F1
#
_cell.length_a   1.000
_cell.length_b   1.000
_cell.length_c   1.000
_cell.angle_alpha   90.00
_cell.angle_beta   90.00
_cell.angle_gamma   90.00
#
_symmetry.space_group_name_H-M   'P 1'
#
loop_
_entity.id
_entity.type
_entity.pdbx_description
1 polymer ?
#
loop_
_entity_poly.entity_id
_entity_poly.type
_entity_poly.pdbx_seq_one_letter_code
_entity_poly.pdbx_strand_id
1 'polypeptide(L)'
;MPSSVAFASIWPSLLGLVLSLAVLAGLSRLLSRYVQLTVLHLTRSPDMVMVVYFLIFLPGVFIHEAAHWLMARLLGLKTGKFRVWPQRQGKYIGLGSVQVSSGGVIIDNLVGMAPLIAGTLLITLIGVGVFETDSLASALQQGRIGAVVQTAWQTLGQADGGLWAYLIFVVGNVMMPSASDRHQLTPLLLYLLLAGVLYLLLDLPRQWLTVGLANLTAPMDVLTSAIFFVIGLDLVAVAIFFVLSWLLERLLGPP
;
A
#
# COMPACT_ATOMS: atom_id res chain seq x y z
N MET A 1 1.78 1.69 37.25
CA MET A 1 2.80 0.77 36.68
C MET A 1 2.40 0.07 35.37
N PRO A 2 1.12 -0.17 35.00
CA PRO A 2 0.80 -0.75 33.68
C PRO A 2 0.86 0.23 32.50
N SER A 3 0.74 1.54 32.77
CA SER A 3 0.69 2.60 31.74
C SER A 3 2.04 2.89 31.06
N SER A 4 3.17 2.73 31.75
CA SER A 4 4.50 2.96 31.16
C SER A 4 4.95 1.83 30.22
N VAL A 5 4.51 0.60 30.47
CA VAL A 5 4.83 -0.58 29.65
C VAL A 5 4.07 -0.53 28.32
N ALA A 6 2.77 -0.19 28.35
CA ALA A 6 1.95 -0.03 27.15
C ALA A 6 2.53 1.03 26.19
N PHE A 7 2.95 2.18 26.74
CA PHE A 7 3.55 3.25 25.94
C PHE A 7 4.91 2.87 25.33
N ALA A 8 5.73 2.08 26.04
CA ALA A 8 7.00 1.59 25.48
C ALA A 8 6.79 0.54 24.38
N SER A 9 5.74 -0.27 24.51
CA SER A 9 5.47 -1.41 23.61
C SER A 9 4.96 -1.04 22.22
N ILE A 10 4.39 0.17 22.03
CA ILE A 10 3.85 0.56 20.71
C ILE A 10 4.94 1.04 19.74
N TRP A 11 6.06 1.55 20.25
CA TRP A 11 7.10 2.12 19.39
C TRP A 11 7.71 1.11 18.41
N PRO A 12 8.03 -0.14 18.80
CA PRO A 12 8.47 -1.16 17.86
C PRO A 12 7.46 -1.44 16.74
N SER A 13 6.17 -1.61 17.08
CA SER A 13 5.10 -1.87 16.12
C SER A 13 4.88 -0.69 15.16
N LEU A 14 4.87 0.53 15.70
CA LEU A 14 4.75 1.76 14.90
C LEU A 14 5.95 1.93 13.96
N LEU A 15 7.17 1.74 14.46
CA LEU A 15 8.39 1.81 13.65
C LEU A 15 8.40 0.72 12.58
N GLY A 16 8.03 -0.51 12.92
CA GLY A 16 7.89 -1.62 11.97
C GLY A 16 6.89 -1.32 10.86
N LEU A 17 5.73 -0.76 11.21
CA LEU A 17 4.72 -0.35 10.25
C LEU A 17 5.21 0.79 9.34
N VAL A 18 5.81 1.83 9.91
CA VAL A 18 6.33 2.98 9.12
C VAL A 18 7.45 2.54 8.19
N LEU A 19 8.39 1.72 8.68
CA LEU A 19 9.50 1.20 7.88
C LEU A 19 9.00 0.28 6.76
N SER A 20 8.08 -0.64 7.07
CA SER A 20 7.52 -1.55 6.06
C SER A 20 6.75 -0.79 4.98
N LEU A 21 5.94 0.22 5.33
CA LEU A 21 5.29 1.10 4.36
C LEU A 21 6.29 1.89 3.52
N ALA A 22 7.38 2.40 4.12
CA ALA A 22 8.42 3.12 3.39
C ALA A 22 9.17 2.21 2.39
N VAL A 23 9.49 0.98 2.81
CA VAL A 23 10.10 -0.04 1.93
C VAL A 23 9.15 -0.40 0.79
N LEU A 24 7.88 -0.66 1.10
CA LEU A 24 6.85 -0.92 0.08
C LEU A 24 6.73 0.25 -0.91
N ALA A 25 6.75 1.49 -0.43
CA ALA A 25 6.75 2.68 -1.29
C ALA A 25 7.94 2.71 -2.25
N GLY A 26 9.12 2.35 -1.76
CA GLY A 26 10.36 2.30 -2.54
C GLY A 26 10.33 1.18 -3.57
N LEU A 27 9.92 -0.02 -3.17
CA LEU A 27 9.80 -1.18 -4.04
C LEU A 27 8.74 -0.97 -5.12
N SER A 28 7.58 -0.42 -4.79
CA SER A 28 6.54 -0.11 -5.78
C SER A 28 7.04 0.85 -6.87
N ARG A 29 7.81 1.88 -6.51
CA ARG A 29 8.46 2.78 -7.49
C ARG A 29 9.50 2.05 -8.35
N LEU A 30 10.30 1.19 -7.73
CA LEU A 30 11.34 0.42 -8.41
C LEU A 30 10.74 -0.58 -9.40
N LEU A 31 9.72 -1.33 -8.95
CA LEU A 31 8.94 -2.25 -9.75
C LEU A 31 8.29 -1.53 -10.92
N SER A 32 7.64 -0.40 -10.66
CA SER A 32 7.00 0.41 -11.72
C SER A 32 8.00 0.79 -12.80
N ARG A 33 9.22 1.20 -12.41
CA ARG A 33 10.30 1.51 -13.35
C ARG A 33 10.69 0.28 -14.17
N TYR A 34 10.93 -0.87 -13.54
CA TYR A 34 11.35 -2.06 -14.28
C TYR A 34 10.27 -2.60 -15.20
N VAL A 35 9.00 -2.62 -14.78
CA VAL A 35 7.88 -2.98 -15.64
C VAL A 35 7.84 -2.07 -16.88
N GLN A 36 7.93 -0.75 -16.68
CA GLN A 36 7.91 0.21 -17.78
C GLN A 36 9.12 0.04 -18.71
N LEU A 37 10.32 -0.16 -18.17
CA LEU A 37 11.53 -0.40 -18.95
C LEU A 37 11.42 -1.69 -19.77
N THR A 38 10.96 -2.78 -19.18
CA THR A 38 10.77 -4.07 -19.90
C THR A 38 9.81 -3.89 -21.07
N VAL A 39 8.66 -3.23 -20.85
CA VAL A 39 7.70 -3.00 -21.93
C VAL A 39 8.27 -2.07 -23.01
N LEU A 40 9.03 -1.04 -22.62
CA LEU A 40 9.65 -0.10 -23.56
C LEU A 40 10.67 -0.81 -24.46
N HIS A 41 11.52 -1.69 -23.91
CA HIS A 41 12.49 -2.45 -24.71
C HIS A 41 11.80 -3.37 -25.72
N LEU A 42 10.70 -4.02 -25.32
CA LEU A 42 9.95 -4.95 -26.16
C LEU A 42 9.17 -4.25 -27.28
N THR A 43 8.54 -3.12 -26.98
CA THR A 43 7.56 -2.49 -27.87
C THR A 43 8.07 -1.23 -28.57
N ARG A 44 9.14 -0.61 -28.04
CA ARG A 44 9.66 0.70 -28.45
C ARG A 44 8.59 1.80 -28.51
N SER A 45 7.51 1.63 -27.74
CA SER A 45 6.35 2.53 -27.76
C SER A 45 5.98 2.98 -26.35
N PRO A 46 6.11 4.29 -26.05
CA PRO A 46 5.64 4.86 -24.78
C PRO A 46 4.14 4.65 -24.55
N ASP A 47 3.33 4.55 -25.61
CA ASP A 47 1.90 4.27 -25.49
C ASP A 47 1.63 2.84 -25.03
N MET A 48 2.41 1.88 -25.54
CA MET A 48 2.31 0.49 -25.09
C MET A 48 2.77 0.33 -23.63
N VAL A 49 3.79 1.08 -23.20
CA VAL A 49 4.19 1.14 -21.78
C VAL A 49 2.99 1.52 -20.91
N MET A 50 2.29 2.58 -21.29
CA MET A 50 1.12 3.06 -20.56
C MET A 50 -0.01 2.02 -20.53
N VAL A 51 -0.36 1.43 -21.68
CA VAL A 51 -1.46 0.46 -21.79
C VAL A 51 -1.14 -0.84 -21.03
N VAL A 52 0.05 -1.42 -21.23
CA VAL A 52 0.44 -2.68 -20.56
C VAL A 52 0.54 -2.48 -19.06
N TYR A 53 1.16 -1.38 -18.61
CA TYR A 53 1.22 -1.05 -17.19
C TYR A 53 -0.18 -0.92 -16.59
N PHE A 54 -1.08 -0.19 -17.27
CA PHE A 54 -2.47 -0.06 -16.84
C PHE A 54 -3.18 -1.41 -16.77
N LEU A 55 -3.03 -2.30 -17.76
CA LEU A 55 -3.68 -3.61 -17.77
C LEU A 55 -3.18 -4.51 -16.64
N ILE A 56 -1.87 -4.51 -16.34
CA ILE A 56 -1.28 -5.28 -15.23
C ILE A 56 -1.87 -4.82 -13.90
N PHE A 57 -2.01 -3.51 -13.71
CA PHE A 57 -2.45 -2.92 -12.44
C PHE A 57 -3.95 -2.57 -12.40
N LEU A 58 -4.71 -2.93 -13.44
CA LEU A 58 -6.11 -2.54 -13.63
C LEU A 58 -7.00 -2.85 -12.42
N PRO A 59 -6.95 -4.04 -11.80
CA PRO A 59 -7.77 -4.33 -10.62
C PRO A 59 -7.49 -3.36 -9.47
N GLY A 60 -6.21 -3.03 -9.25
CA GLY A 60 -5.79 -2.09 -8.22
C GLY A 60 -6.23 -0.68 -8.51
N VAL A 61 -6.10 -0.23 -9.76
CA VAL A 61 -6.57 1.11 -10.18
C VAL A 61 -8.08 1.22 -10.00
N PHE A 62 -8.82 0.17 -10.34
CA PHE A 62 -10.26 0.14 -10.12
C PHE A 62 -10.61 0.26 -8.63
N ILE A 63 -9.98 -0.55 -7.77
CA ILE A 63 -10.20 -0.51 -6.31
C ILE A 63 -9.81 0.87 -5.76
N HIS A 64 -8.76 1.51 -6.30
CA HIS A 64 -8.24 2.79 -5.83
C HIS A 64 -9.27 3.89 -6.06
N GLU A 65 -9.75 4.03 -7.29
CA GLU A 65 -10.78 5.00 -7.63
C GLU A 65 -12.11 4.67 -6.92
N ALA A 66 -12.43 3.39 -6.76
CA ALA A 66 -13.63 2.95 -6.05
C ALA A 66 -13.57 3.32 -4.56
N ALA A 67 -12.38 3.28 -3.94
CA ALA A 67 -12.20 3.69 -2.56
C ALA A 67 -12.47 5.19 -2.36
N HIS A 68 -11.92 6.04 -3.23
CA HIS A 68 -12.24 7.47 -3.24
C HIS A 68 -13.75 7.71 -3.40
N TRP A 69 -14.36 7.05 -4.39
CA TRP A 69 -15.78 7.17 -4.67
C TRP A 69 -16.66 6.73 -3.50
N LEU A 70 -16.33 5.59 -2.88
CA LEU A 70 -17.09 5.03 -1.77
C LEU A 70 -16.98 5.93 -0.54
N MET A 71 -15.77 6.36 -0.20
CA MET A 71 -15.56 7.28 0.92
C MET A 71 -16.30 8.60 0.70
N ALA A 72 -16.24 9.17 -0.51
CA ALA A 72 -16.96 10.38 -0.85
C ALA A 72 -18.48 10.21 -0.64
N ARG A 73 -19.06 9.09 -1.08
CA ARG A 73 -20.49 8.79 -0.87
C ARG A 73 -20.85 8.59 0.59
N LEU A 74 -20.03 7.87 1.35
CA LEU A 74 -20.23 7.65 2.79
C LEU A 74 -20.20 8.98 3.56
N LEU A 75 -19.39 9.94 3.12
CA LEU A 75 -19.31 11.29 3.70
C LEU A 75 -20.34 12.26 3.11
N GLY A 76 -21.27 11.80 2.26
CA GLY A 76 -22.37 12.60 1.71
C GLY A 76 -21.98 13.56 0.59
N LEU A 77 -20.82 13.37 -0.04
CA LEU A 77 -20.34 14.21 -1.14
C LEU A 77 -20.97 13.81 -2.48
N LYS A 78 -21.05 14.78 -3.40
CA LYS A 78 -21.47 14.53 -4.77
C LYS A 78 -20.31 13.94 -5.56
N THR A 79 -20.51 12.73 -6.09
CA THR A 79 -19.56 12.06 -6.98
C THR A 79 -19.94 12.33 -8.44
N GLY A 80 -18.96 12.70 -9.26
CA GLY A 80 -19.08 12.92 -10.69
C GLY A 80 -18.60 11.72 -11.52
N LYS A 81 -17.85 12.01 -12.60
CA LYS A 81 -17.37 10.99 -13.54
C LYS A 81 -16.35 10.05 -12.87
N PHE A 82 -16.60 8.75 -12.98
CA PHE A 82 -15.68 7.68 -12.63
C PHE A 82 -15.05 7.13 -13.91
N ARG A 83 -13.72 7.18 -14.02
CA ARG A 83 -12.99 6.73 -15.22
C ARG A 83 -11.77 5.93 -14.84
N VAL A 84 -11.67 4.73 -15.38
CA VAL A 84 -10.51 3.83 -15.24
C VAL A 84 -9.93 3.65 -16.63
N TRP A 85 -9.07 4.59 -17.03
CA TRP A 85 -8.41 4.58 -18.33
C TRP A 85 -7.14 5.42 -18.25
N PRO A 86 -6.02 4.95 -18.82
CA PRO A 86 -4.78 5.68 -18.69
C PRO A 86 -4.76 6.91 -19.60
N GLN A 87 -4.30 8.03 -19.06
CA GLN A 87 -4.20 9.31 -19.76
C GLN A 87 -2.88 9.98 -19.42
N ARG A 88 -2.24 10.59 -20.43
CA ARG A 88 -1.04 11.40 -20.23
C ARG A 88 -1.40 12.68 -19.46
N GLN A 89 -0.79 12.87 -18.30
CA GLN A 89 -0.94 14.07 -17.47
C GLN A 89 0.43 14.79 -17.37
N GLY A 90 0.81 15.47 -18.45
CA GLY A 90 2.09 16.15 -18.55
C GLY A 90 3.28 15.19 -18.44
N LYS A 91 4.05 15.29 -17.34
CA LYS A 91 5.19 14.40 -17.05
C LYS A 91 4.79 13.08 -16.38
N TYR A 92 3.53 12.93 -15.99
CA TYR A 92 3.03 11.77 -15.25
C TYR A 92 1.97 11.02 -16.07
N ILE A 93 1.80 9.73 -15.76
CA ILE A 93 0.73 8.90 -16.31
C ILE A 93 -0.37 8.83 -15.26
N GLY A 94 -1.54 9.38 -15.57
CA GLY A 94 -2.75 9.14 -14.78
C GLY A 94 -3.37 7.81 -15.22
N LEU A 95 -3.71 6.93 -14.28
CA LEU A 95 -4.28 5.60 -14.58
C LEU A 95 -5.80 5.55 -14.42
N GLY A 96 -6.33 6.46 -13.63
CA GLY A 96 -7.74 6.58 -13.30
C GLY A 96 -8.05 7.98 -12.79
N SER A 97 -9.33 8.26 -12.62
CA SER A 97 -9.81 9.44 -11.92
C SER A 97 -11.27 9.28 -11.50
N VAL A 98 -11.59 9.79 -10.31
CA VAL A 98 -12.95 10.07 -9.87
C VAL A 98 -13.10 11.55 -9.53
N GLN A 99 -14.17 12.17 -10.03
CA GLN A 99 -14.52 13.53 -9.64
C GLN A 99 -15.32 13.54 -8.35
N VAL A 100 -14.88 14.31 -7.36
CA VAL A 100 -15.55 14.46 -6.06
C VAL A 100 -15.68 15.94 -5.74
N SER A 101 -16.86 16.38 -5.29
CA SER A 101 -17.06 17.75 -4.79
C SER A 101 -16.30 17.96 -3.48
N SER A 102 -15.67 19.13 -3.29
CA SER A 102 -15.03 19.44 -2.00
C SER A 102 -16.06 19.48 -0.86
N GLY A 103 -15.72 18.80 0.25
CA GLY A 103 -16.42 18.84 1.53
C GLY A 103 -15.71 19.71 2.57
N GLY A 104 -14.62 20.37 2.21
CA GLY A 104 -13.72 21.06 3.12
C GLY A 104 -12.56 20.17 3.58
N VAL A 105 -11.56 20.78 4.23
CA VAL A 105 -10.23 20.19 4.44
C VAL A 105 -10.26 18.79 5.06
N ILE A 106 -11.03 18.57 6.12
CA ILE A 106 -11.07 17.27 6.82
C ILE A 106 -11.68 16.18 5.94
N ILE A 107 -12.82 16.48 5.32
CA ILE A 107 -13.56 15.51 4.48
C ILE A 107 -12.74 15.20 3.24
N ASP A 108 -12.16 16.21 2.60
CA ASP A 108 -11.31 16.03 1.42
C ASP A 108 -10.13 15.12 1.78
N ASN A 109 -9.45 15.35 2.92
CA ASN A 109 -8.36 14.47 3.38
C ASN A 109 -8.78 13.01 3.62
N LEU A 110 -9.98 12.79 4.18
CA LEU A 110 -10.50 11.42 4.37
C LEU A 110 -10.75 10.73 3.02
N VAL A 111 -11.29 11.46 2.04
CA VAL A 111 -11.45 10.95 0.68
C VAL A 111 -10.08 10.64 0.06
N GLY A 112 -9.10 11.54 0.17
CA GLY A 112 -7.73 11.33 -0.32
C GLY A 112 -7.03 10.12 0.30
N MET A 113 -7.31 9.80 1.56
CA MET A 113 -6.76 8.64 2.25
C MET A 113 -7.51 7.34 1.97
N ALA A 114 -8.69 7.39 1.36
CA ALA A 114 -9.53 6.23 1.17
C ALA A 114 -8.82 5.06 0.48
N PRO A 115 -8.01 5.24 -0.58
CA PRO A 115 -7.29 4.13 -1.21
C PRO A 115 -6.27 3.50 -0.27
N LEU A 116 -5.54 4.29 0.51
CA LEU A 116 -4.59 3.76 1.49
C LEU A 116 -5.31 2.95 2.58
N ILE A 117 -6.43 3.45 3.10
CA ILE A 117 -7.25 2.75 4.12
C ILE A 117 -7.84 1.45 3.56
N ALA A 118 -8.42 1.50 2.35
CA ALA A 118 -8.98 0.33 1.70
C ALA A 118 -7.89 -0.69 1.36
N GLY A 119 -6.73 -0.22 0.90
CA GLY A 119 -5.57 -1.04 0.58
C GLY A 119 -5.00 -1.77 1.79
N THR A 120 -4.75 -1.07 2.89
CA THR A 120 -4.24 -1.69 4.12
C THR A 120 -5.23 -2.69 4.71
N LEU A 121 -6.53 -2.39 4.65
CA LEU A 121 -7.58 -3.32 5.06
C LEU A 121 -7.58 -4.58 4.19
N LEU A 122 -7.61 -4.44 2.86
CA LEU A 122 -7.62 -5.58 1.93
C LEU A 122 -6.36 -6.43 2.06
N ILE A 123 -5.18 -5.80 2.14
CA ILE A 123 -3.90 -6.50 2.33
C ILE A 123 -3.91 -7.28 3.64
N THR A 124 -4.43 -6.70 4.72
CA THR A 124 -4.54 -7.39 6.01
C THR A 124 -5.50 -8.58 5.94
N LEU A 125 -6.70 -8.38 5.39
CA LEU A 125 -7.71 -9.44 5.28
C LEU A 125 -7.23 -10.62 4.43
N ILE A 126 -6.58 -10.34 3.30
CA ILE A 126 -6.03 -11.38 2.42
C ILE A 126 -4.79 -12.01 3.07
N GLY A 127 -3.91 -11.21 3.67
CA GLY A 127 -2.71 -11.70 4.34
C GLY A 127 -3.02 -12.70 5.44
N VAL A 128 -3.94 -12.35 6.35
CA VAL A 128 -4.36 -13.24 7.43
C VAL A 128 -5.21 -14.40 6.91
N GLY A 129 -6.21 -14.12 6.06
CA GLY A 129 -7.22 -15.10 5.66
C GLY A 129 -6.75 -16.12 4.62
N VAL A 130 -5.77 -15.78 3.78
CA VAL A 130 -5.30 -16.64 2.68
C VAL A 130 -3.85 -17.06 2.86
N PHE A 131 -2.98 -16.14 3.30
CA PHE A 131 -1.53 -16.36 3.34
C PHE A 131 -0.96 -16.67 4.73
N GLU A 132 -1.81 -16.72 5.77
CA GLU A 132 -1.42 -17.00 7.15
C GLU A 132 -0.21 -16.16 7.60
N THR A 133 -0.25 -14.84 7.34
CA THR A 133 0.91 -13.97 7.53
C THR A 133 1.42 -13.90 8.98
N ASP A 134 0.58 -14.22 9.95
CA ASP A 134 0.97 -14.34 11.36
C ASP A 134 1.86 -15.56 11.61
N SER A 135 1.55 -16.69 10.97
CA SER A 135 2.39 -17.90 10.99
C SER A 135 3.75 -17.61 10.33
N LEU A 136 3.75 -16.91 9.19
CA LEU A 136 4.97 -16.50 8.50
C LEU A 136 5.83 -15.56 9.35
N ALA A 137 5.22 -14.54 9.96
CA ALA A 137 5.93 -13.60 10.83
C ALA A 137 6.52 -14.28 12.06
N SER A 138 5.75 -15.18 12.71
CA SER A 138 6.23 -15.92 13.87
C SER A 138 7.39 -16.87 13.53
N ALA A 139 7.37 -17.50 12.36
CA ALA A 139 8.47 -18.35 11.88
C ALA A 139 9.72 -17.51 11.60
N LEU A 140 9.57 -16.32 11.00
CA LEU A 140 10.67 -15.41 10.71
C LEU A 140 11.33 -14.90 12.00
N GLN A 141 10.55 -14.50 13.00
CA GLN A 141 11.05 -14.05 14.31
C GLN A 141 11.86 -15.13 15.02
N GLN A 142 11.58 -16.40 14.75
CA GLN A 142 12.28 -17.54 15.33
C GLN A 142 13.46 -18.02 14.47
N GLY A 143 13.83 -17.27 13.43
CA GLY A 143 14.91 -17.61 12.51
C GLY A 143 14.62 -18.84 11.64
N ARG A 144 13.37 -19.31 11.58
CA ARG A 144 12.96 -20.53 10.85
C ARG A 144 12.66 -20.23 9.39
N ILE A 145 13.67 -19.77 8.65
CA ILE A 145 13.52 -19.34 7.24
C ILE A 145 12.95 -20.46 6.35
N GLY A 146 13.33 -21.72 6.58
CA GLY A 146 12.77 -22.85 5.84
C GLY A 146 11.26 -22.99 5.99
N ALA A 147 10.72 -22.73 7.19
CA ALA A 147 9.29 -22.76 7.44
C ALA A 147 8.57 -21.59 6.75
N VAL A 148 9.17 -20.39 6.73
CA VAL A 148 8.63 -19.23 6.00
C VAL A 148 8.47 -19.55 4.51
N VAL A 149 9.52 -20.08 3.88
CA VAL A 149 9.50 -20.44 2.45
C VAL A 149 8.48 -21.55 2.19
N GLN A 150 8.43 -22.56 3.06
CA GLN A 150 7.50 -23.67 2.92
C GLN A 150 6.03 -23.20 3.00
N THR A 151 5.68 -22.41 4.01
CA THR A 151 4.32 -21.90 4.19
C THR A 151 3.92 -20.94 3.05
N ALA A 152 4.83 -20.06 2.61
CA ALA A 152 4.58 -19.19 1.46
C ALA A 152 4.35 -20.02 0.18
N TRP A 153 5.15 -21.06 -0.06
CA TRP A 153 4.97 -21.94 -1.21
C TRP A 153 3.65 -22.73 -1.15
N GLN A 154 3.29 -23.25 0.02
CA GLN A 154 2.05 -24.01 0.22
C GLN A 154 0.80 -23.15 -0.01
N THR A 155 0.78 -21.94 0.53
CA THR A 155 -0.35 -21.00 0.35
C THR A 155 -0.46 -20.51 -1.10
N LEU A 156 0.67 -20.25 -1.78
CA LEU A 156 0.69 -19.95 -3.21
C LEU A 156 0.24 -21.13 -4.09
N GLY A 157 0.52 -22.37 -3.67
CA GLY A 157 0.19 -23.60 -4.39
C GLY A 157 -1.28 -24.05 -4.27
N GLN A 158 -2.09 -23.38 -3.45
CA GLN A 158 -3.54 -23.62 -3.40
C GLN A 158 -4.21 -23.19 -4.72
N ALA A 159 -5.39 -23.75 -5.02
CA ALA A 159 -6.08 -23.57 -6.30
C ALA A 159 -6.22 -22.09 -6.73
N ASP A 160 -6.50 -21.19 -5.78
CA ASP A 160 -6.66 -19.75 -6.01
C ASP A 160 -5.49 -18.90 -5.47
N GLY A 161 -4.43 -19.53 -4.93
CA GLY A 161 -3.33 -18.86 -4.24
C GLY A 161 -2.62 -17.84 -5.13
N GLY A 162 -2.41 -18.17 -6.41
CA GLY A 162 -1.83 -17.27 -7.39
C GLY A 162 -2.71 -16.05 -7.72
N LEU A 163 -4.03 -16.21 -7.75
CA LEU A 163 -4.96 -15.11 -7.99
C LEU A 163 -4.96 -14.13 -6.81
N TRP A 164 -4.99 -14.65 -5.58
CA TRP A 164 -4.88 -13.83 -4.37
C TRP A 164 -3.53 -13.14 -4.26
N ALA A 165 -2.45 -13.80 -4.68
CA ALA A 165 -1.11 -13.21 -4.69
C ALA A 165 -1.02 -12.08 -5.71
N TYR A 166 -1.61 -12.26 -6.90
CA TYR A 166 -1.72 -11.20 -7.89
C TYR A 166 -2.56 -10.03 -7.37
N LEU A 167 -3.70 -10.30 -6.72
CA LEU A 167 -4.58 -9.25 -6.19
C LEU A 167 -3.90 -8.43 -5.09
N ILE A 168 -3.30 -9.10 -4.09
CA ILE A 168 -2.62 -8.41 -2.98
C ILE A 168 -1.39 -7.64 -3.48
N PHE A 169 -0.67 -8.17 -4.48
CA PHE A 169 0.43 -7.51 -5.17
C PHE A 169 -0.04 -6.23 -5.87
N VAL A 170 -1.09 -6.31 -6.70
CA VAL A 170 -1.60 -5.13 -7.42
C VAL A 170 -2.17 -4.09 -6.46
N VAL A 171 -2.88 -4.50 -5.39
CA VAL A 171 -3.38 -3.59 -4.35
C VAL A 171 -2.21 -2.92 -3.62
N GLY A 172 -1.21 -3.66 -3.16
CA GLY A 172 -0.04 -3.13 -2.48
C GLY A 172 0.74 -2.10 -3.30
N ASN A 173 0.78 -2.27 -4.62
CA ASN A 173 1.53 -1.41 -5.52
C ASN A 173 0.77 -0.19 -6.06
N VAL A 174 -0.57 -0.15 -5.92
CA VAL A 174 -1.41 0.96 -6.46
C VAL A 174 -2.04 1.82 -5.36
N MET A 175 -2.15 1.33 -4.13
CA MET A 175 -2.81 2.05 -3.03
C MET A 175 -1.90 3.07 -2.32
N MET A 176 -0.64 3.18 -2.74
CA MET A 176 0.26 4.19 -2.20
C MET A 176 -0.15 5.59 -2.68
N PRO A 177 -0.21 6.60 -1.78
CA PRO A 177 -0.70 7.93 -2.11
C PRO A 177 0.02 8.54 -3.34
N SER A 178 -0.78 8.95 -4.32
CA SER A 178 -0.31 9.68 -5.51
C SER A 178 0.15 11.09 -5.13
N ALA A 179 0.71 11.85 -6.09
CA ALA A 179 1.10 13.24 -5.84
C ALA A 179 -0.08 14.11 -5.37
N SER A 180 -1.28 13.85 -5.91
CA SER A 180 -2.52 14.54 -5.53
C SER A 180 -2.97 14.15 -4.12
N ASP A 181 -2.87 12.87 -3.76
CA ASP A 181 -3.32 12.37 -2.45
C ASP A 181 -2.37 12.82 -1.33
N ARG A 182 -1.08 12.94 -1.62
CA ARG A 182 -0.08 13.44 -0.65
C ARG A 182 -0.34 14.88 -0.23
N HIS A 183 -0.85 15.71 -1.13
CA HIS A 183 -1.21 17.09 -0.80
C HIS A 183 -2.29 17.14 0.30
N GLN A 184 -3.15 16.12 0.36
CA GLN A 184 -4.22 15.99 1.35
C GLN A 184 -3.72 15.38 2.67
N LEU A 185 -2.55 14.73 2.69
CA LEU A 185 -1.93 14.23 3.93
C LEU A 185 -1.29 15.34 4.77
N THR A 186 -0.80 16.41 4.14
CA THR A 186 -0.07 17.48 4.85
C THR A 186 -0.93 18.18 5.92
N PRO A 187 -2.17 18.62 5.63
CA PRO A 187 -3.01 19.25 6.64
C PRO A 187 -3.40 18.29 7.76
N LEU A 188 -3.62 17.01 7.46
CA LEU A 188 -3.94 16.01 8.48
C LEU A 188 -2.80 15.82 9.49
N LEU A 189 -1.55 15.70 9.01
CA LEU A 189 -0.38 15.59 9.89
C LEU A 189 -0.26 16.82 10.79
N LEU A 190 -0.56 18.02 10.28
CA LEU A 190 -0.59 19.25 11.07
C LEU A 190 -1.71 19.24 12.13
N TYR A 191 -2.90 18.75 11.80
CA TYR A 191 -3.99 18.62 12.78
C TYR A 191 -3.66 17.58 13.87
N LEU A 192 -3.06 16.45 13.51
CA LEU A 192 -2.61 15.44 14.48
C LEU A 192 -1.52 16.00 15.40
N LEU A 193 -0.57 16.76 14.85
CA LEU A 193 0.45 17.47 15.62
C LEU A 193 -0.21 18.46 16.59
N LEU A 194 -1.13 19.31 16.12
CA LEU A 194 -1.82 20.29 16.94
C LEU A 194 -2.63 19.62 18.05
N ALA A 195 -3.38 18.56 17.75
CA ALA A 195 -4.11 17.79 18.74
C ALA A 195 -3.18 17.17 19.79
N GLY A 196 -2.01 16.65 19.37
CA GLY A 196 -0.98 16.15 20.28
C GLY A 196 -0.43 17.24 21.21
N VAL A 197 -0.14 18.44 20.67
CA VAL A 197 0.32 19.59 21.47
C VAL A 197 -0.76 20.03 22.46
N LEU A 198 -2.02 20.16 22.02
CA LEU A 198 -3.14 20.52 22.90
C LEU A 198 -3.36 19.48 24.00
N TYR A 199 -3.25 18.19 23.67
CA TYR A 199 -3.34 17.11 24.66
C TYR A 199 -2.29 17.28 25.77
N LEU A 200 -1.05 17.63 25.39
CA LEU A 200 0.04 17.88 26.34
C LEU A 200 -0.19 19.17 27.15
N LEU A 201 -0.70 20.23 26.53
CA LEU A 201 -0.96 21.52 27.19
C LEU A 201 -2.14 21.47 28.16
N LEU A 202 -3.15 20.66 27.86
CA LEU A 202 -4.37 20.51 28.68
C LEU A 202 -4.21 19.48 29.82
N ASP A 203 -3.02 18.90 29.99
CA ASP A 203 -2.68 17.86 30.98
C ASP A 203 -3.73 16.74 31.07
N LEU A 204 -4.22 16.30 29.90
CA LEU A 204 -5.27 15.28 29.84
C LEU A 204 -4.78 13.94 30.42
N PRO A 205 -5.66 13.15 31.07
CA PRO A 205 -5.22 11.97 31.80
C PRO A 205 -4.55 10.94 30.88
N ARG A 206 -3.28 10.63 31.13
CA ARG A 206 -2.45 9.72 30.31
C ARG A 206 -3.06 8.33 30.10
N GLN A 207 -3.97 7.91 30.98
CA GLN A 207 -4.68 6.64 30.86
C GLN A 207 -5.42 6.49 29.53
N TRP A 208 -6.08 7.56 29.05
CA TRP A 208 -6.85 7.56 27.81
C TRP A 208 -5.96 7.29 26.61
N LEU A 209 -4.80 7.95 26.58
CA LEU A 209 -3.77 7.70 25.59
C LEU A 209 -3.27 6.25 25.67
N THR A 210 -2.88 5.77 26.85
CA THR A 210 -2.29 4.42 26.98
C THR A 210 -3.26 3.29 26.61
N VAL A 211 -4.55 3.40 26.96
CA VAL A 211 -5.56 2.41 26.59
C VAL A 211 -5.82 2.45 25.07
N GLY A 212 -5.92 3.65 24.50
CA GLY A 212 -6.06 3.81 23.05
C GLY A 212 -4.88 3.20 22.29
N LEU A 213 -3.65 3.51 22.70
CA LEU A 213 -2.43 3.00 22.07
C LEU A 213 -2.27 1.49 22.24
N ALA A 214 -2.60 0.91 23.41
CA ALA A 214 -2.53 -0.54 23.62
C ALA A 214 -3.42 -1.33 22.66
N ASN A 215 -4.58 -0.78 22.28
CA ASN A 215 -5.49 -1.41 21.32
C ASN A 215 -5.02 -1.33 19.86
N LEU A 216 -3.98 -0.53 19.56
CA LEU A 216 -3.45 -0.37 18.21
C LEU A 216 -2.25 -1.28 17.92
N THR A 217 -1.54 -1.75 18.95
CA THR A 217 -0.33 -2.58 18.77
C THR A 217 -0.61 -3.84 17.95
N ALA A 218 -1.60 -4.64 18.34
CA ALA A 218 -1.93 -5.89 17.63
C ALA A 218 -2.38 -5.65 16.18
N PRO A 219 -3.31 -4.72 15.86
CA PRO A 219 -3.62 -4.37 14.48
C PRO A 219 -2.42 -3.89 13.65
N MET A 220 -1.50 -3.11 14.26
CA MET A 220 -0.28 -2.66 13.58
C MET A 220 0.65 -3.83 13.24
N ASP A 221 0.84 -4.78 14.16
CA ASP A 221 1.68 -5.95 13.94
C ASP A 221 1.12 -6.86 12.84
N VAL A 222 -0.20 -7.09 12.85
CA VAL A 222 -0.89 -7.88 11.82
C VAL A 222 -0.82 -7.19 10.46
N LEU A 223 -1.06 -5.88 10.38
CA LEU A 223 -0.89 -5.14 9.13
C LEU A 223 0.58 -5.19 8.65
N THR A 224 1.53 -5.08 9.56
CA THR A 224 2.97 -5.15 9.26
C THR A 224 3.34 -6.53 8.72
N SER A 225 2.80 -7.62 9.29
CA SER A 225 3.03 -8.99 8.79
C SER A 225 2.49 -9.16 7.36
N ALA A 226 1.31 -8.61 7.07
CA ALA A 226 0.73 -8.61 5.74
C ALA A 226 1.54 -7.78 4.73
N ILE A 227 2.02 -6.60 5.12
CA ILE A 227 2.91 -5.78 4.27
C ILE A 227 4.22 -6.50 3.99
N PHE A 228 4.81 -7.20 4.96
CA PHE A 228 6.03 -7.98 4.74
C PHE A 228 5.84 -9.07 3.68
N PHE A 229 4.67 -9.70 3.66
CA PHE A 229 4.34 -10.66 2.60
C PHE A 229 4.30 -10.01 1.21
N VAL A 230 3.65 -8.84 1.09
CA VAL A 230 3.64 -8.06 -0.16
C VAL A 230 5.05 -7.65 -0.57
N ILE A 231 5.89 -7.19 0.37
CA ILE A 231 7.31 -6.89 0.12
C ILE A 231 8.04 -8.12 -0.44
N GLY A 232 7.76 -9.31 0.11
CA GLY A 232 8.31 -10.57 -0.41
C GLY A 232 7.92 -10.81 -1.88
N LEU A 233 6.65 -10.64 -2.23
CA LEU A 233 6.17 -10.74 -3.61
C LEU A 233 6.83 -9.69 -4.52
N ASP A 234 6.94 -8.44 -4.06
CA ASP A 234 7.55 -7.34 -4.80
C ASP A 234 9.03 -7.58 -5.07
N LEU A 235 9.77 -8.11 -4.10
CA LEU A 235 11.19 -8.46 -4.30
C LEU A 235 11.36 -9.51 -5.40
N VAL A 236 10.51 -10.53 -5.41
CA VAL A 236 10.51 -11.56 -6.48
C VAL A 236 10.16 -10.92 -7.83
N ALA A 237 9.11 -10.09 -7.87
CA ALA A 237 8.69 -9.41 -9.10
C ALA A 237 9.79 -8.46 -9.64
N VAL A 238 10.41 -7.67 -8.77
CA VAL A 238 11.54 -6.78 -9.11
C VAL A 238 12.70 -7.59 -9.67
N ALA A 239 13.06 -8.72 -9.04
CA ALA A 239 14.13 -9.57 -9.54
C ALA A 239 13.83 -10.10 -10.95
N ILE A 240 12.59 -10.55 -11.20
CA ILE A 240 12.16 -11.03 -12.52
C ILE A 240 12.25 -9.91 -13.56
N PHE A 241 11.61 -8.76 -13.33
CA PHE A 241 11.62 -7.66 -14.29
C PHE A 241 13.00 -7.05 -14.50
N PHE A 242 13.84 -7.02 -13.45
CA PHE A 242 15.25 -6.63 -13.56
C PHE A 242 15.98 -7.54 -14.55
N VAL A 243 15.96 -8.86 -14.33
CA VAL A 243 16.64 -9.83 -15.21
C VAL A 243 16.11 -9.74 -16.63
N LEU A 244 14.79 -9.64 -16.82
CA LEU A 244 14.19 -9.47 -18.14
C LEU A 244 14.66 -8.20 -18.83
N SER A 245 14.62 -7.05 -18.15
CA SER A 245 15.07 -5.78 -18.72
C SER A 245 16.54 -5.81 -19.12
N TRP A 246 17.38 -6.41 -18.27
CA TRP A 246 18.82 -6.56 -18.53
C TRP A 246 19.11 -7.49 -19.72
N LEU A 247 18.37 -8.61 -19.84
CA LEU A 247 18.49 -9.51 -20.98
C LEU A 247 18.08 -8.81 -22.27
N LEU A 248 16.96 -8.08 -22.25
CA LEU A 248 16.46 -7.36 -23.42
C LEU A 248 17.40 -6.25 -23.87
N GLU A 249 18.00 -5.51 -22.95
CA GLU A 249 19.01 -4.49 -23.26
C GLU A 249 20.22 -5.12 -23.97
N ARG A 250 20.66 -6.31 -23.54
CA ARG A 250 21.76 -7.03 -24.19
C ARG A 250 21.42 -7.55 -25.58
N LEU A 251 20.17 -7.98 -25.79
CA LEU A 251 19.74 -8.61 -27.03
C LEU A 251 19.29 -7.59 -28.09
N LEU A 252 18.64 -6.50 -27.66
CA LEU A 252 17.98 -5.52 -28.53
C LEU A 252 18.67 -4.15 -28.53
N GLY A 253 19.68 -3.95 -27.67
CA GLY A 253 20.27 -2.65 -27.41
C GLY A 253 19.39 -1.74 -26.54
N PRO A 254 19.87 -0.53 -26.22
CA PRO A 254 19.11 0.43 -25.42
C PRO A 254 17.81 0.84 -26.13
N PRO A 255 16.76 1.20 -25.37
CA PRO A 255 15.44 1.53 -25.90
C PRO A 255 15.45 2.80 -26.74
#